data_AF-A0A3B8XQN6-F1
#
_entry.id   AF-A0A3B8XQN6-F1
#
_cell.length_a   1.000
_cell.length_b   1.000
_cell.length_c   1.000
_cell.angle_alpha   90.00
_cell.angle_beta   90.00
_cell.angle_gamma   90.00
#
_symmetry.space_group_name_H-M   'P 1'
#
loop_
_entity.id
_entity.type
_entity.pdbx_description
1 polymer ?
#
loop_
_entity_poly.entity_id
_entity_poly.type
_entity_poly.pdbx_seq_one_letter_code
_entity_poly.pdbx_strand_id
1 'polypeptide(L)' 'FKATSGPVISKAGDLAALLTNLEPRDVLFIDEIHRLSPAVEEIL' A
#
# COMPACT_ATOMS: atom_id res chain seq x y z
N PHE A 1 12.56 5.40 -2.40
CA PHE A 1 12.09 4.85 -1.10
C PHE A 1 10.87 5.63 -0.66
N LYS A 2 9.74 4.95 -0.47
CA LYS A 2 8.48 5.51 0.05
C LYS A 2 7.99 4.64 1.19
N ALA A 3 7.39 5.24 2.20
CA ALA A 3 6.85 4.54 3.36
C ALA A 3 5.42 4.99 3.64
N THR A 4 4.60 4.04 4.08
CA THR A 4 3.23 4.26 4.57
C THR A 4 2.91 3.21 5.63
N SER A 5 1.73 3.27 6.23
CA SER A 5 1.24 2.28 7.21
C SER A 5 -0.08 1.66 6.74
N GLY A 6 -0.29 0.38 7.00
CA GLY A 6 -1.52 -0.36 6.67
C GLY A 6 -2.82 0.37 7.05
N PRO A 7 -2.97 0.95 8.27
CA PRO A 7 -4.18 1.65 8.68
C PRO A 7 -4.56 2.88 7.83
N VAL A 8 -3.59 3.48 7.13
CA VAL A 8 -3.81 4.63 6.24
C VAL A 8 -4.40 4.18 4.90
N ILE A 9 -4.15 2.94 4.49
CA ILE A 9 -4.66 2.35 3.25
C ILE A 9 -6.02 1.73 3.54
N SER A 10 -7.08 2.49 3.25
CA SER A 10 -8.44 2.13 3.61
C SER A 10 -9.17 1.38 2.50
N LYS A 11 -8.84 1.70 1.24
CA LYS A 11 -9.50 1.22 0.03
C LYS A 11 -8.48 0.75 -1.01
N ALA A 12 -8.93 -0.15 -1.88
CA ALA A 12 -8.18 -0.64 -3.04
C ALA A 12 -7.52 0.49 -3.87
N GLY A 13 -8.27 1.57 -4.10
CA GLY A 13 -7.79 2.71 -4.87
C GLY A 13 -6.61 3.44 -4.23
N ASP A 14 -6.51 3.45 -2.90
CA ASP A 14 -5.41 4.10 -2.18
C ASP A 14 -4.09 3.35 -2.45
N LEU A 15 -4.12 2.02 -2.38
CA LEU A 15 -2.98 1.16 -2.72
C LEU A 15 -2.61 1.29 -4.20
N ALA A 16 -3.59 1.26 -5.09
CA ALA A 16 -3.35 1.41 -6.53
C ALA A 16 -2.64 2.74 -6.85
N ALA A 17 -3.09 3.85 -6.25
CA ALA A 17 -2.47 5.16 -6.43
C ALA A 17 -1.02 5.20 -5.93
N LEU A 18 -0.69 4.50 -4.84
CA LEU A 18 0.69 4.39 -4.36
C LEU A 18 1.56 3.62 -5.37
N LEU A 19 1.09 2.46 -5.83
CA LEU A 19 1.80 1.59 -6.77
C LEU A 19 2.02 2.25 -8.13
N THR A 20 1.04 2.98 -8.67
CA THR A 20 1.16 3.69 -9.96
C THR A 20 2.17 4.82 -9.94
N ASN A 21 2.54 5.32 -8.75
CA ASN A 21 3.52 6.39 -8.58
C ASN A 21 4.92 5.86 -8.26
N LEU A 22 5.17 4.55 -8.34
CA LEU A 22 6.50 3.96 -8.12
C LEU A 22 7.30 3.95 -9.42
N GLU A 23 8.55 4.39 -9.31
CA GLU A 23 9.52 4.32 -10.40
C GLU A 23 10.29 2.99 -10.37
N PRO A 24 10.95 2.58 -11.46
CA PRO A 24 11.81 1.41 -11.45
C PRO A 24 12.84 1.46 -10.32
N ARG A 25 12.92 0.37 -9.55
CA ARG A 25 13.79 0.20 -8.36
C ARG A 25 13.34 0.98 -7.10
N ASP A 26 12.19 1.64 -7.11
CA ASP A 26 11.62 2.12 -5.85
C ASP A 26 11.19 0.96 -4.95
N VAL A 27 11.30 1.22 -3.65
CA VAL A 27 10.78 0.33 -2.60
C VAL A 27 9.65 1.06 -1.90
N LEU A 28 8.48 0.43 -1.89
CA LEU A 28 7.34 0.82 -1.06
C LEU A 28 7.37 -0.04 0.21
N PHE A 29 7.59 0.60 1.34
CA PHE A 29 7.49 -0.03 2.65
C PHE A 29 6.11 0.25 3.26
N ILE A 30 5.41 -0.80 3.69
CA ILE A 30 4.13 -0.70 4.39
C ILE A 30 4.34 -1.22 5.80
N ASP A 31 4.37 -0.30 6.77
CA ASP A 31 4.37 -0.64 8.18
C ASP A 31 3.00 -1.17 8.62
N GLU A 32 2.94 -1.98 9.68
CA GLU A 32 1.70 -2.55 10.20
C GLU A 32 0.82 -3.21 9.12
N ILE A 33 1.41 -3.94 8.16
CA ILE A 33 0.67 -4.51 7.01
C ILE A 33 -0.50 -5.42 7.42
N HIS A 34 -0.42 -6.05 8.59
CA HIS A 34 -1.48 -6.86 9.20
C HIS A 34 -2.76 -6.07 9.58
N ARG A 35 -2.71 -4.73 9.51
CA ARG A 35 -3.85 -3.84 9.77
C ARG A 35 -4.52 -3.34 8.48
N LEU A 36 -4.12 -3.82 7.31
CA LEU A 36 -4.83 -3.55 6.06
C LEU A 36 -6.29 -4.03 6.17
N SER A 37 -7.20 -3.32 5.51
CA SER A 37 -8.58 -3.80 5.41
C SER A 37 -8.61 -5.07 4.54
N PRO A 38 -9.47 -6.07 4.84
CA PRO A 38 -9.51 -7.32 4.07
C PRO A 38 -9.70 -7.10 2.57
N ALA A 39 -10.49 -6.10 2.19
CA ALA A 39 -10.72 -5.73 0.79
C ALA A 39 -9.46 -5.21 0.08
N VAL A 40 -8.48 -4.67 0.81
CA VAL A 40 -7.18 -4.27 0.25
C VAL A 40 -6.22 -5.46 0.22
N GLU A 41 -6.26 -6.31 1.25
CA GLU A 41 -5.42 -7.51 1.32
C GLU A 41 -5.68 -8.47 0.15
N GLU A 42 -6.93 -8.63 -0.29
CA GLU A 42 -7.30 -9.47 -1.44
C GLU A 42 -6.70 -9.03 -2.80
N ILE A 43 -6.16 -7.81 -2.89
CA ILE A 43 -5.59 -7.25 -4.12
C ILE A 43 -4.09 -7.53 -4.24
N LEU A 44 -3.42 -7.80 -3.12
CA LEU A 44 -2.00 -8.12 -3.04
C LEU A 44 -1.73 -9.60 -3.35
#